data_AF-A0A7L2R1I8-F1
#
_entry.id   AF-A0A7L2R1I8-F1
#
_cell.length_a   1.000
_cell.length_b   1.000
_cell.length_c   1.000
_cell.angle_alpha   90.00
_cell.angle_beta   90.00
_cell.angle_gamma   90.00
#
_symmetry.space_group_name_H-M   'P 1'
#
loop_
_entity.id
_entity.type
_entity.pdbx_description
1 polymer ?
#
loop_
_entity_poly.entity_id
_entity_poly.type
_entity_poly.pdbx_seq_one_letter_code
_entity_poly.pdbx_strand_id
1 'polypeptide(L)'
;VSSLLGLEEETVLSKKEKMKLRKERWLQKIESVKMAKQKQKAEAKRKATPVVGDMHPLMEALPELSYLTTAVRERKPLKSHVKAKAEPTDFSLMKQAQKHQLLGEEVARFHEVITDPEYRANPLLAI
;
A
#
# COMPACT_ATOMS: atom_id res chain seq x y z
N VAL A 1 -0.15 -24.10 -33.25
CA VAL A 1 1.31 -24.06 -33.54
C VAL A 1 2.02 -23.52 -32.32
N SER A 2 3.18 -24.09 -31.98
CA SER A 2 4.11 -23.69 -30.92
C SER A 2 4.00 -24.42 -29.57
N SER A 3 4.38 -25.70 -29.59
CA SER A 3 4.87 -26.46 -28.43
C SER A 3 6.38 -26.73 -28.62
N LEU A 4 7.17 -25.66 -28.73
CA LEU A 4 8.62 -25.71 -29.05
C LEU A 4 9.49 -25.05 -27.97
N LEU A 5 9.13 -25.18 -26.70
CA LEU A 5 9.96 -24.73 -25.57
C LEU A 5 10.03 -25.85 -24.52
N GLY A 6 10.80 -26.88 -24.86
CA GLY A 6 11.03 -28.02 -23.97
C GLY A 6 12.11 -28.99 -24.44
N LEU A 7 12.91 -28.63 -25.46
CA LEU A 7 14.16 -29.32 -25.76
C LEU A 7 15.22 -28.80 -24.79
N GLU A 8 15.14 -29.23 -23.53
CA GLU A 8 16.36 -29.37 -22.73
C GLU A 8 17.08 -30.57 -23.34
N GLU A 9 17.96 -30.29 -24.30
CA GLU A 9 19.01 -31.22 -24.67
C GLU A 9 19.67 -31.67 -23.36
N GLU A 10 19.57 -32.98 -23.06
CA GLU A 10 20.25 -33.65 -21.94
C GLU A 10 21.77 -33.58 -22.17
N THR A 11 22.31 -32.36 -22.20
CA THR A 11 23.71 -32.10 -21.99
C THR A 11 24.02 -32.67 -20.62
N VAL A 12 25.07 -33.48 -20.52
CA VAL A 12 25.54 -34.02 -19.25
C VAL A 12 26.05 -32.83 -18.43
N LEU A 13 25.12 -32.15 -17.75
CA LEU A 13 25.40 -30.94 -17.00
C LEU A 13 26.39 -31.25 -15.89
N SER A 14 27.37 -30.36 -15.72
CA SER A 14 28.32 -30.46 -14.64
C SER A 14 27.59 -30.43 -13.30
N LYS A 15 28.14 -31.11 -12.28
CA LYS A 15 27.60 -31.09 -10.90
C LYS A 15 27.31 -29.66 -10.42
N LYS A 16 28.15 -28.70 -10.83
CA LYS A 16 27.99 -27.27 -10.52
C LYS A 16 26.71 -26.67 -11.13
N GLU A 17 26.41 -27.00 -12.38
CA GLU A 17 25.22 -26.52 -13.09
C GLU A 17 23.95 -27.17 -12.53
N LYS A 18 23.98 -28.48 -12.26
CA LYS A 18 22.88 -29.19 -11.60
C LYS A 18 22.55 -28.59 -10.24
N MET A 19 23.57 -28.22 -9.45
CA MET A 19 23.39 -27.54 -8.17
C MET A 19 22.79 -26.14 -8.31
N LYS A 20 23.25 -25.35 -9.29
CA LYS A 20 22.66 -24.04 -9.59
C LYS A 20 21.19 -24.16 -9.97
N LEU A 21 20.86 -25.06 -10.89
CA LEU A 21 19.50 -25.28 -11.35
C LEU A 21 18.57 -25.73 -10.22
N ARG A 22 19.06 -26.54 -9.28
CA ARG A 22 18.29 -26.91 -8.08
C ARG A 22 18.00 -25.71 -7.19
N LYS A 23 18.99 -24.83 -6.97
CA LYS A 23 18.81 -23.59 -6.21
C LYS A 23 17.82 -22.65 -6.91
N GLU A 24 17.97 -22.47 -8.22
CA GLU A 24 17.10 -21.64 -9.05
C GLU A 24 15.64 -22.12 -8.97
N ARG A 25 15.41 -23.42 -9.22
CA ARG A 25 14.08 -24.02 -9.12
C ARG A 25 13.46 -23.87 -7.73
N TRP A 26 14.27 -23.96 -6.67
CA TRP A 26 13.76 -23.71 -5.31
C TRP A 26 13.39 -22.23 -5.12
N LEU A 27 14.24 -21.29 -5.51
CA LEU A 27 13.94 -19.86 -5.40
C LEU A 27 12.67 -19.49 -6.20
N GLN A 28 12.56 -19.98 -7.43
CA GLN A 28 11.36 -19.81 -8.26
C GLN A 28 10.10 -20.37 -7.57
N LYS A 29 10.20 -21.51 -6.88
CA LYS A 29 9.09 -22.08 -6.11
C LYS A 29 8.71 -21.21 -4.91
N ILE A 30 9.68 -20.62 -4.20
CA ILE A 30 9.40 -19.71 -3.08
C ILE A 30 8.71 -18.45 -3.59
N GLU A 31 9.24 -17.87 -4.66
CA GLU A 31 8.70 -16.65 -5.27
C GLU A 31 7.29 -16.87 -5.79
N SER A 32 7.03 -17.97 -6.50
CA SER A 32 5.68 -18.27 -7.01
C SER A 32 4.65 -18.39 -5.88
N VAL A 33 5.00 -19.06 -4.78
CA VAL A 33 4.13 -19.17 -3.59
C VAL A 33 3.90 -17.79 -2.96
N LYS A 34 4.94 -16.95 -2.86
CA LYS A 34 4.83 -15.60 -2.30
C LYS A 34 3.91 -14.72 -3.16
N MET A 35 4.08 -14.75 -4.48
CA MET A 35 3.26 -14.00 -5.42
C MET A 35 1.81 -14.46 -5.40
N ALA A 36 1.55 -15.77 -5.35
CA ALA A 36 0.20 -16.32 -5.23
C ALA A 36 -0.51 -15.85 -3.94
N LYS A 37 0.18 -15.89 -2.79
CA LYS A 37 -0.36 -15.39 -1.52
C LYS A 37 -0.63 -13.88 -1.57
N GLN A 38 0.26 -13.11 -2.18
CA GLN A 38 0.07 -11.66 -2.33
C GLN A 38 -1.13 -11.35 -3.21
N LYS A 39 -1.30 -12.07 -4.32
CA LYS A 39 -2.47 -11.94 -5.22
C LYS A 39 -3.77 -12.24 -4.47
N GLN A 40 -3.81 -13.35 -3.72
CA GLN A 40 -5.00 -13.72 -2.92
C GLN A 40 -5.35 -12.67 -1.86
N LYS A 41 -4.35 -12.13 -1.14
CA LYS A 41 -4.57 -11.06 -0.15
C LYS A 41 -5.10 -9.78 -0.80
N ALA A 42 -4.57 -9.43 -1.97
CA ALA A 42 -5.03 -8.25 -2.71
C ALA A 42 -6.46 -8.44 -3.21
N GLU A 43 -6.80 -9.62 -3.74
CA GLU A 43 -8.15 -9.98 -4.18
C GLU A 43 -9.15 -9.93 -3.02
N ALA A 44 -8.82 -10.52 -1.87
CA ALA A 44 -9.68 -10.46 -0.68
C ALA A 44 -9.97 -9.01 -0.24
N LYS A 45 -8.95 -8.14 -0.26
CA LYS A 45 -9.14 -6.71 0.04
C LYS A 45 -10.05 -6.00 -0.96
N ARG A 46 -9.92 -6.31 -2.25
CA ARG A 46 -10.76 -5.74 -3.32
C ARG A 46 -12.20 -6.23 -3.26
N LYS A 47 -12.40 -7.51 -2.92
CA LYS A 47 -13.74 -8.07 -2.71
C LYS A 47 -14.42 -7.52 -1.45
N ALA A 48 -13.64 -7.16 -0.43
CA ALA A 48 -14.15 -6.61 0.81
C ALA A 48 -14.59 -5.14 0.72
N THR A 49 -14.28 -4.40 -0.35
CA THR A 49 -14.76 -3.03 -0.56
C THR A 49 -16.23 -3.05 -1.01
N PRO A 50 -17.20 -2.80 -0.09
CA PRO A 50 -18.60 -3.14 -0.32
C PRO A 50 -19.33 -2.17 -1.26
N VAL A 51 -18.84 -0.94 -1.37
CA VAL A 51 -19.50 0.13 -2.13
C VAL A 51 -19.18 0.07 -3.64
N VAL A 52 -18.10 -0.61 -4.03
CA VAL A 52 -17.58 -0.53 -5.41
C VAL A 52 -17.34 -1.92 -6.05
N GLY A 53 -17.33 -3.01 -5.27
CA GLY A 53 -17.02 -4.34 -5.82
C GLY A 53 -15.57 -4.46 -6.29
N ASP A 54 -15.21 -5.60 -6.89
CA ASP A 54 -13.85 -5.81 -7.42
C ASP A 54 -13.67 -5.13 -8.77
N MET A 55 -12.90 -4.03 -8.79
CA MET A 55 -12.61 -3.25 -10.00
C MET A 55 -11.44 -3.79 -10.82
N HIS A 56 -10.74 -4.83 -10.34
CA HIS A 56 -9.58 -5.37 -11.03
C HIS A 56 -9.86 -5.90 -12.45
N PRO A 57 -10.99 -6.57 -12.74
CA PRO A 57 -11.27 -7.08 -14.08
C PRO A 57 -11.31 -5.99 -15.16
N LEU A 58 -11.72 -4.77 -14.80
CA LEU A 58 -11.74 -3.63 -15.72
C LEU A 58 -10.33 -3.18 -16.11
N MET A 59 -9.36 -3.30 -15.19
CA MET A 59 -7.97 -2.97 -15.47
C MET A 59 -7.28 -4.05 -16.30
N GLU A 60 -7.59 -5.32 -16.06
CA GLU A 60 -7.01 -6.46 -16.78
C GLU A 60 -7.50 -6.55 -18.22
N ALA A 61 -8.75 -6.13 -18.49
CA ALA A 61 -9.29 -6.09 -19.84
C ALA A 61 -8.67 -4.99 -20.73
N LEU A 62 -7.85 -4.10 -20.17
CA LEU A 62 -7.14 -3.08 -20.94
C LEU A 62 -5.83 -3.63 -21.53
N PRO A 63 -5.46 -3.27 -22.76
CA PRO A 63 -4.13 -3.55 -23.29
C PRO A 63 -3.04 -3.01 -22.34
N GLU A 64 -1.98 -3.80 -22.13
CA GLU A 64 -0.85 -3.33 -21.33
C GLU A 64 -0.26 -2.06 -21.96
N LEU A 65 -0.08 -1.01 -21.16
CA LEU A 65 0.43 0.28 -21.65
C LEU A 65 1.84 0.16 -22.28
N SER A 66 2.55 -0.95 -22.03
CA SER A 66 3.80 -1.34 -22.70
C SER A 66 3.67 -1.33 -24.22
N TYR A 67 2.55 -1.82 -24.76
CA TYR A 67 2.26 -1.83 -26.19
C TYR A 67 2.10 -0.43 -26.80
N LEU A 68 1.71 0.56 -25.99
CA LEU A 68 1.52 1.95 -26.41
C LEU A 68 2.79 2.80 -26.21
N THR A 69 3.66 2.42 -25.27
CA THR A 69 4.92 3.14 -25.01
C THR A 69 5.95 3.02 -26.12
N THR A 70 5.86 2.02 -27.00
CA THR A 70 6.70 1.95 -28.21
C THR A 70 6.33 3.04 -29.25
N ALA A 71 5.12 3.60 -29.17
CA ALA A 71 4.64 4.65 -30.07
C ALA A 71 4.72 6.07 -29.49
N VAL A 72 4.92 6.24 -28.18
CA VAL A 72 4.91 7.57 -27.53
C VAL A 72 6.29 7.90 -26.98
N ARG A 73 7.06 8.62 -27.80
CA ARG A 73 8.28 9.31 -27.39
C ARG A 73 7.97 10.21 -26.19
N GLU A 74 8.70 9.97 -25.10
CA GLU A 74 8.95 10.84 -23.95
C GLU A 74 7.87 11.88 -23.61
N ARG A 75 6.94 11.52 -22.72
CA ARG A 75 6.25 12.52 -21.91
C ARG A 75 6.95 12.61 -20.55
N LYS A 76 7.59 13.77 -20.33
CA LYS A 76 8.19 14.16 -19.05
C LYS A 76 7.18 13.97 -17.91
N PRO A 77 7.59 13.47 -16.73
CA PRO A 77 6.70 13.41 -15.59
C PRO A 77 6.28 14.83 -15.22
N LEU A 78 4.96 15.09 -15.26
CA LEU A 78 4.40 16.30 -14.68
C LEU A 78 4.69 16.26 -13.18
N LYS A 79 5.52 17.20 -12.72
CA LYS A 79 5.81 17.41 -11.31
C LYS A 79 4.48 17.67 -10.62
N SER A 80 3.97 16.69 -9.87
CA SER A 80 2.84 16.90 -8.98
C SER A 80 3.26 17.99 -8.01
N HIS A 81 2.65 19.17 -8.10
CA HIS A 81 2.82 20.20 -7.09
C HIS A 81 2.25 19.63 -5.80
N VAL A 82 3.12 19.08 -4.94
CA VAL A 82 2.76 18.67 -3.59
C VAL A 82 2.38 19.94 -2.88
N LYS A 83 1.08 20.23 -2.83
CA LYS A 83 0.56 21.21 -1.88
C LYS A 83 1.00 20.74 -0.50
N ALA A 84 1.60 21.64 0.27
CA ALA A 84 1.95 21.37 1.66
C ALA A 84 0.75 20.69 2.31
N LYS A 85 0.95 19.47 2.82
CA LYS A 85 -0.11 18.71 3.45
C LYS A 85 -0.65 19.59 4.58
N ALA A 86 -1.94 19.93 4.50
CA ALA A 86 -2.65 20.49 5.64
C ALA A 86 -2.40 19.57 6.85
N GLU A 87 -2.35 20.17 8.05
CA GLU A 87 -2.13 19.39 9.25
C GLU A 87 -3.12 18.22 9.30
N PRO A 88 -2.67 16.97 9.54
CA PRO A 88 -3.57 15.83 9.55
C PRO A 88 -4.66 16.04 10.60
N THR A 89 -5.88 16.37 10.18
CA THR A 89 -7.01 16.64 11.08
C THR A 89 -7.47 15.37 11.83
N ASP A 90 -7.12 14.19 11.31
CA ASP A 90 -7.43 12.91 11.91
C ASP A 90 -6.31 12.44 12.84
N PHE A 91 -6.64 12.22 14.12
CA PHE A 91 -5.73 11.73 15.15
C PHE A 91 -5.03 10.42 14.75
N SER A 92 -5.68 9.54 13.99
CA SER A 92 -5.06 8.27 13.56
C SER A 92 -3.88 8.48 12.60
N LEU A 93 -3.86 9.61 11.88
CA LEU A 93 -2.87 9.94 10.84
C LEU A 93 -1.72 10.83 11.37
N MET A 94 -1.84 11.38 12.57
CA MET A 94 -0.84 12.27 13.19
C MET A 94 0.41 11.53 13.66
N LYS A 95 1.56 12.20 13.60
CA LYS A 95 2.81 11.72 14.24
C LYS A 95 2.69 11.77 15.77
N GLN A 96 3.45 10.93 16.47
CA GLN A 96 3.38 10.85 17.94
C GLN A 96 3.65 12.19 18.64
N ALA A 97 4.61 12.99 18.16
CA ALA A 97 4.88 14.31 18.72
C ALA A 97 3.69 15.27 18.58
N GLN A 98 2.99 15.23 17.44
CA GLN A 98 1.79 16.05 17.20
C GLN A 98 0.63 15.62 18.11
N LYS A 99 0.46 14.31 18.33
CA LYS A 99 -0.53 13.79 19.27
C LYS A 99 -0.29 14.31 20.68
N HIS A 100 0.96 14.27 21.14
CA HIS A 100 1.31 14.76 22.47
C HIS A 100 1.06 16.26 22.61
N GLN A 101 1.35 17.04 21.56
CA GLN A 101 1.06 18.47 21.55
C GLN A 101 -0.45 18.75 21.62
N LEU A 102 -1.25 18.07 20.78
CA LEU A 102 -2.72 18.22 20.78
C LEU A 102 -3.31 17.89 22.16
N LEU A 103 -2.88 16.78 22.76
CA LEU A 103 -3.33 16.39 24.11
C LEU A 103 -2.89 17.41 25.17
N GLY A 104 -1.68 17.97 25.07
CA GLY A 104 -1.22 19.02 25.97
C GLY A 104 -2.09 20.28 25.89
N GLU A 105 -2.45 20.71 24.67
CA GLU A 105 -3.34 21.83 24.45
C GLU A 105 -4.76 21.56 24.98
N GLU A 106 -5.29 20.35 24.81
CA GLU A 106 -6.58 19.96 25.40
C GLU A 106 -6.54 19.97 26.92
N VAL A 107 -5.50 19.40 27.52
CA VAL A 107 -5.31 19.39 28.99
C VAL A 107 -5.25 20.82 29.53
N ALA A 108 -4.55 21.73 28.85
CA ALA A 108 -4.52 23.14 29.24
C ALA A 108 -5.92 23.78 29.19
N ARG A 109 -6.66 23.58 28.09
CA ARG A 109 -8.05 24.09 27.96
C ARG A 109 -8.97 23.53 29.05
N PHE A 110 -8.87 22.25 29.37
CA PHE A 110 -9.66 21.65 30.45
C PHE A 110 -9.29 22.21 31.82
N HIS A 111 -8.00 22.44 32.07
CA HIS A 111 -7.57 23.04 33.32
C HIS A 111 -8.16 24.44 33.51
N GLU A 112 -8.18 25.28 32.46
CA GLU A 112 -8.80 26.60 32.50
C GLU A 112 -10.27 26.50 32.94
N VAL A 113 -11.06 25.64 32.28
CA VAL A 113 -12.48 25.44 32.62
C VAL A 113 -12.68 24.93 34.05
N ILE A 114 -11.84 24.00 34.52
CA ILE A 114 -11.94 23.46 35.88
C ILE A 114 -11.54 24.51 36.93
N THR A 115 -10.62 25.41 36.60
CA THR A 115 -10.23 26.50 37.49
C THR A 115 -11.26 27.63 37.55
N ASP A 116 -12.17 27.71 36.58
CA ASP A 116 -13.20 28.74 36.57
C ASP A 116 -14.18 28.55 37.74
N PRO A 117 -14.37 29.60 38.57
CA PRO A 117 -15.20 29.52 39.78
C PRO A 117 -16.68 29.31 39.45
N GLU A 118 -17.16 29.82 38.32
CA GLU A 118 -18.55 29.64 37.87
C GLU A 118 -18.82 28.19 37.46
N TYR A 119 -17.88 27.58 36.72
CA TYR A 119 -17.94 26.17 36.37
C TYR A 119 -17.88 25.27 37.61
N ARG A 120 -17.04 25.63 38.59
CA ARG A 120 -16.92 24.91 39.86
C ARG A 120 -18.16 25.04 40.75
N ALA A 121 -18.85 26.18 40.69
CA ALA A 121 -20.08 26.42 41.43
C ALA A 121 -21.25 25.62 40.87
N ASN A 122 -21.46 25.64 39.54
CA ASN A 122 -22.51 24.87 38.88
C ASN A 122 -22.14 24.53 37.42
N PRO A 123 -21.60 23.33 37.15
CA PRO A 123 -21.11 22.98 35.81
C PRO A 123 -22.24 22.87 34.77
N LEU A 124 -23.48 22.58 35.19
CA LEU A 124 -24.62 22.44 34.28
C LEU A 124 -25.13 23.77 33.71
N LEU A 125 -24.76 24.90 34.30
CA LEU A 125 -25.17 26.23 33.84
C LEU A 125 -24.08 26.93 33.01
N ALA A 126 -22.84 26.42 33.07
CA ALA A 126 -21.67 27.02 32.43
C ALA A 126 -21.33 26.41 31.05
N ILE A 127 -22.08 25.38 30.61
CA ILE A 127 -21.89 24.66 29.33
C ILE A 127 -22.97 25.06 28.34
#